data_AF-A0A9X7E0B7-F1
#
_entry.id   AF-A0A9X7E0B7-F1
#
_cell.length_a   1.000
_cell.length_b   1.000
_cell.length_c   1.000
_cell.angle_alpha   90.00
_cell.angle_beta   90.00
_cell.angle_gamma   90.00
#
_symmetry.space_group_name_H-M   'P 1'
#
loop_
_entity.id
_entity.type
_entity.pdbx_description
1 polymer ?
#
loop_
_entity_poly.entity_id
_entity_poly.type
_entity_poly.pdbx_seq_one_letter_code
_entity_poly.pdbx_strand_id
1 'polypeptide(L)'
;MEKILRNKYLHVCVKIIGITIIICSVELLFINVMYGNALNVKGLNKKLGSFGEYGAIIAASLWFLRHIWLFLKNKNIQGFKKVKEIYLFAKKFHVLIGYAVIAVTITHGVYFLIKGSRHILLIYSGIFSLLAIIVLGIVGFYLQRINNKEKFVMYKKVHQIIVIIFGIGLFIHLIV
;
A
#
# COMPACT_ATOMS: atom_id res chain seq x y z
N MET A 1 11.67 3.55 22.78
CA MET A 1 11.00 3.61 21.46
C MET A 1 11.62 4.66 20.53
N GLU A 2 11.78 5.92 20.96
CA GLU A 2 12.37 6.99 20.12
C GLU A 2 13.79 6.68 19.63
N LYS A 3 14.69 6.18 20.50
CA LYS A 3 16.03 5.71 20.10
C LYS A 3 16.02 4.55 19.09
N ILE A 4 14.99 3.69 19.14
CA ILE A 4 14.85 2.52 18.27
C ILE A 4 14.36 2.96 16.88
N LEU A 5 13.32 3.80 16.83
CA LEU A 5 12.75 4.32 15.59
C LEU A 5 13.68 5.27 14.83
N ARG A 6 14.71 5.81 15.48
CA ARG A 6 15.77 6.61 14.85
C ARG A 6 17.02 5.81 14.50
N ASN A 7 17.06 4.52 14.83
CA ASN A 7 18.21 3.68 14.60
C ASN A 7 18.45 3.45 13.11
N LYS A 8 19.63 3.85 12.60
CA LYS A 8 20.02 3.68 11.19
C LYS A 8 19.88 2.24 10.69
N TYR A 9 20.19 1.24 11.50
CA TYR A 9 20.08 -0.17 11.12
C TYR A 9 18.63 -0.58 10.88
N LEU A 10 17.70 -0.18 11.75
CA LEU A 10 16.27 -0.44 11.55
C LEU A 10 15.76 0.16 10.24
N HIS A 11 16.20 1.39 9.93
CA HIS A 11 15.82 2.05 8.67
C HIS A 11 16.35 1.30 7.44
N VAL A 12 17.57 0.79 7.50
CA VAL A 12 18.16 -0.01 6.43
C VAL A 12 17.39 -1.33 6.27
N CYS A 13 17.06 -2.00 7.37
CA CYS A 13 16.25 -3.23 7.33
C CYS A 13 14.90 -3.02 6.64
N VAL A 14 14.15 -1.96 6.99
CA VAL A 14 12.87 -1.66 6.34
C VAL A 14 13.03 -1.40 4.84
N LYS A 15 14.11 -0.71 4.43
CA LYS A 15 14.40 -0.51 3.00
C LYS A 15 14.69 -1.82 2.28
N ILE A 16 15.56 -2.65 2.84
CA ILE A 16 15.92 -3.95 2.27
C ILE A 16 14.66 -4.79 2.10
N ILE A 17 13.87 -4.95 3.16
CA ILE A 17 12.62 -5.72 3.12
C ILE A 17 11.67 -5.20 2.04
N GLY A 18 11.43 -3.88 1.99
CA GLY A 18 10.55 -3.29 0.97
C GLY A 18 11.05 -3.51 -0.46
N ILE A 19 12.35 -3.34 -0.70
CA ILE A 19 12.96 -3.57 -2.02
C ILE A 19 12.90 -5.05 -2.40
N THR A 20 13.20 -5.96 -1.47
CA THR A 20 13.10 -7.41 -1.69
C THR A 20 11.68 -7.81 -2.07
N ILE A 21 10.66 -7.29 -1.37
CA ILE A 21 9.24 -7.56 -1.71
C ILE A 21 8.93 -7.12 -3.15
N ILE A 22 9.42 -5.95 -3.56
CA ILE A 22 9.21 -5.44 -4.92
C ILE A 22 9.89 -6.38 -5.94
N ILE A 23 11.17 -6.72 -5.74
CA ILE A 23 11.93 -7.58 -6.64
C ILE A 23 11.25 -8.96 -6.78
N CYS A 24 10.94 -9.62 -5.66
CA CYS A 24 10.29 -10.92 -5.67
C CYS A 24 8.90 -10.88 -6.34
N SER A 25 8.17 -9.77 -6.19
CA SER A 25 6.88 -9.59 -6.87
C SER A 25 7.07 -9.48 -8.38
N VAL A 26 8.04 -8.68 -8.83
CA VAL A 26 8.36 -8.52 -10.26
C VAL A 26 8.84 -9.83 -10.88
N GLU A 27 9.72 -10.57 -10.22
CA GLU A 27 10.16 -11.90 -10.66
C GLU A 27 8.98 -12.87 -10.78
N LEU A 28 8.09 -12.89 -9.78
CA LEU A 28 6.89 -13.74 -9.81
C LEU A 28 5.92 -13.31 -10.91
N LEU A 29 5.82 -12.01 -11.21
CA LEU A 29 5.02 -11.51 -12.34
C LEU A 29 5.52 -12.11 -13.66
N PHE A 30 6.83 -12.11 -13.90
CA PHE A 30 7.40 -12.75 -15.10
C PHE A 30 7.09 -14.25 -15.15
N ILE A 31 7.22 -14.96 -14.02
CA ILE A 31 6.87 -16.38 -13.92
C ILE A 31 5.37 -16.59 -14.22
N ASN A 32 4.49 -15.75 -13.67
CA ASN A 32 3.05 -15.83 -13.89
C ASN A 32 2.69 -15.60 -15.37
N VAL A 33 3.33 -14.64 -16.04
CA VAL A 33 3.06 -14.33 -17.46
C VAL A 33 3.58 -15.44 -18.38
N MET A 34 4.78 -15.96 -18.12
CA MET A 34 5.40 -16.98 -18.98
C MET A 34 4.84 -18.39 -18.74
N TYR A 35 4.57 -18.73 -17.47
CA TYR A 35 4.29 -20.10 -17.05
C TYR A 35 3.01 -20.24 -16.22
N GLY A 36 2.21 -19.18 -16.02
CA GLY A 36 1.07 -19.19 -15.09
C GLY A 36 -0.01 -20.22 -15.42
N ASN A 37 -0.11 -20.65 -16.68
CA ASN A 37 -1.03 -21.71 -17.10
C ASN A 37 -0.46 -23.13 -16.85
N ALA A 38 0.87 -23.28 -16.78
CA ALA A 38 1.56 -24.55 -16.57
C ALA A 38 1.92 -24.81 -15.10
N LEU A 39 2.30 -23.76 -14.35
CA LEU A 39 2.71 -23.86 -12.95
C LEU A 39 1.55 -23.53 -12.00
N ASN A 40 1.31 -24.41 -11.02
CA ASN A 40 0.29 -24.16 -9.99
C ASN A 40 0.83 -23.30 -8.83
N VAL A 41 1.09 -22.03 -9.09
CA VAL A 41 1.57 -21.04 -8.10
C VAL A 41 0.44 -20.28 -7.39
N LYS A 42 -0.76 -20.88 -7.32
CA LYS A 42 -1.96 -20.24 -6.73
C LYS A 42 -1.76 -19.83 -5.28
N GLY A 43 -1.18 -20.72 -4.47
CA GLY A 43 -0.96 -20.47 -3.05
C GLY A 43 -0.01 -19.29 -2.81
N LEU A 44 1.05 -19.18 -3.60
CA LEU A 44 2.01 -18.09 -3.50
C LEU A 44 1.37 -16.75 -3.88
N ASN A 45 0.63 -16.69 -4.99
CA ASN A 45 -0.07 -15.46 -5.40
C ASN A 45 -1.16 -15.04 -4.42
N LYS A 46 -1.83 -15.99 -3.74
CA LYS A 46 -2.75 -15.66 -2.64
C LYS A 46 -2.03 -15.00 -1.45
N LYS A 47 -0.93 -15.59 -0.99
CA LYS A 47 -0.11 -15.01 0.10
C LYS A 47 0.43 -13.63 -0.28
N LEU A 48 0.83 -13.46 -1.54
CA LEU A 48 1.25 -12.17 -2.06
C LEU A 48 0.11 -11.15 -1.99
N GLY A 49 -1.11 -11.52 -2.41
CA GLY A 49 -2.32 -10.70 -2.23
C GLY A 49 -2.49 -10.19 -0.78
N SER A 50 -2.35 -11.09 0.20
CA SER A 50 -2.43 -10.71 1.62
C SER A 50 -1.34 -9.73 2.06
N PHE A 51 -0.12 -9.82 1.53
CA PHE A 51 0.91 -8.79 1.78
C PHE A 51 0.49 -7.43 1.21
N GLY A 52 -0.17 -7.40 0.06
CA GLY A 52 -0.75 -6.20 -0.52
C GLY A 52 -1.81 -5.59 0.37
N GLU A 53 -2.74 -6.42 0.88
CA GLU A 53 -3.78 -6.00 1.83
C GLU A 53 -3.19 -5.38 3.11
N TYR A 54 -2.26 -6.09 3.77
CA TYR A 54 -1.62 -5.59 4.99
C TYR A 54 -0.85 -4.30 4.74
N GLY A 55 -0.11 -4.23 3.63
CA GLY A 55 0.61 -3.02 3.26
C GLY A 55 -0.33 -1.84 2.98
N ALA A 56 -1.47 -2.08 2.32
CA ALA A 56 -2.48 -1.08 2.06
C ALA A 56 -3.13 -0.56 3.34
N ILE A 57 -3.45 -1.46 4.29
CA ILE A 57 -3.96 -1.10 5.61
C ILE A 57 -2.94 -0.23 6.35
N ILE A 58 -1.67 -0.62 6.38
CA ILE A 58 -0.59 0.17 7.02
C ILE A 58 -0.47 1.56 6.37
N ALA A 59 -0.51 1.63 5.03
CA ALA A 59 -0.40 2.88 4.30
C ALA A 59 -1.60 3.81 4.58
N ALA A 60 -2.83 3.30 4.57
CA ALA A 60 -4.03 4.06 4.90
C ALA A 60 -4.07 4.48 6.38
N SER A 61 -3.60 3.63 7.29
CA SER A 61 -3.54 3.91 8.73
C SER A 61 -2.70 5.13 9.07
N LEU A 62 -1.76 5.53 8.20
CA LEU A 62 -0.98 6.75 8.39
C LEU A 62 -1.85 8.00 8.52
N TRP A 63 -2.97 8.05 7.80
CA TRP A 63 -3.91 9.17 7.88
C TRP A 63 -4.59 9.25 9.25
N PHE A 64 -5.06 8.12 9.77
CA PHE A 64 -5.63 8.01 11.12
C PHE A 64 -4.60 8.33 12.19
N LEU A 65 -3.38 7.80 12.07
CA LEU A 65 -2.30 8.02 13.01
C LEU A 65 -1.94 9.50 13.16
N ARG A 66 -2.02 10.27 12.06
CA ARG A 66 -1.87 11.74 12.10
C ARG A 66 -2.94 12.40 12.95
N HIS A 67 -4.20 12.00 12.79
CA HIS A 67 -5.32 12.57 13.54
C HIS A 67 -5.23 12.22 15.02
N ILE A 68 -4.91 10.96 15.35
CA ILE A 68 -4.67 10.52 16.73
C ILE A 68 -3.56 11.36 17.36
N TRP A 69 -2.42 11.53 16.67
CA TRP A 69 -1.34 12.35 17.19
C TRP A 69 -1.77 13.80 17.46
N LEU A 70 -2.46 14.45 16.50
CA LEU A 70 -2.92 15.83 16.66
C LEU A 70 -3.92 15.97 17.81
N PHE A 71 -4.84 15.02 17.94
CA PHE A 71 -5.80 14.99 19.05
C PHE A 71 -5.10 14.88 20.41
N LEU A 72 -4.18 13.92 20.57
CA LEU A 72 -3.42 13.74 21.81
C LEU A 72 -2.57 14.96 22.15
N LYS A 73 -1.95 15.59 21.14
CA LYS A 73 -1.18 16.83 21.30
C LYS A 73 -2.08 17.96 21.81
N ASN A 74 -3.24 18.17 21.21
CA ASN A 74 -4.15 19.26 21.56
C ASN A 74 -4.75 19.08 22.96
N LYS A 75 -4.96 17.83 23.40
CA LYS A 75 -5.45 17.50 24.74
C LYS A 75 -4.33 17.39 25.79
N ASN A 76 -3.07 17.65 25.41
CA ASN A 76 -1.88 17.51 26.25
C ASN A 76 -1.77 16.15 26.96
N ILE A 77 -2.26 15.09 26.31
CA ILE A 77 -2.29 13.73 26.87
C ILE A 77 -0.86 13.17 26.85
N GLN A 78 -0.45 12.55 27.96
CA GLN A 78 0.84 11.86 28.06
C GLN A 78 0.97 10.79 26.96
N GLY A 79 2.12 10.75 26.29
CA GLY A 79 2.37 9.78 25.21
C GLY A 79 2.23 10.35 23.78
N PHE A 80 1.78 11.59 23.59
CA PHE A 80 1.72 12.20 22.25
C PHE A 80 3.06 12.17 21.49
N LYS A 81 4.19 12.27 22.22
CA LYS A 81 5.56 12.16 21.65
C LYS A 81 5.81 10.78 21.03
N LYS A 82 5.34 9.70 21.67
CA LYS A 82 5.48 8.33 21.17
C LYS A 82 4.72 8.15 19.84
N VAL A 83 3.47 8.61 19.79
CA VAL A 83 2.63 8.54 18.59
C VAL A 83 3.22 9.39 17.45
N LYS A 84 3.78 10.57 17.78
CA LYS A 84 4.51 11.41 16.82
C LYS A 84 5.66 10.66 16.16
N GLU A 85 6.51 9.98 16.93
CA GLU A 85 7.67 9.28 16.38
C GLU A 85 7.25 8.09 15.50
N ILE A 86 6.20 7.35 15.88
CA ILE A 86 5.63 6.29 15.02
C ILE A 86 5.09 6.90 13.72
N TYR A 87 4.37 8.01 13.80
CA TYR A 87 3.86 8.72 12.62
C TYR A 87 4.97 9.18 11.69
N LEU A 88 6.04 9.79 12.24
CA LEU A 88 7.17 10.25 11.44
C LEU A 88 7.93 9.09 10.78
N PHE A 89 8.09 7.98 11.50
CA PHE A 89 8.69 6.76 10.99
C PHE A 89 7.86 6.17 9.84
N ALA A 90 6.56 5.95 10.06
CA ALA A 90 5.65 5.41 9.05
C ALA A 90 5.56 6.34 7.83
N LYS A 91 5.48 7.65 8.05
CA LYS A 91 5.48 8.67 6.96
C LYS A 91 6.74 8.58 6.10
N LYS A 92 7.91 8.34 6.71
CA LYS A 92 9.19 8.22 5.99
C LYS A 92 9.20 7.05 5.00
N PHE A 93 8.54 5.94 5.34
CA PHE A 93 8.51 4.74 4.52
C PHE A 93 7.22 4.56 3.72
N HIS A 94 6.23 5.44 3.88
CA HIS A 94 4.93 5.35 3.21
C HIS A 94 5.03 5.17 1.70
N VAL A 95 5.94 5.92 1.04
CA VAL A 95 6.13 5.81 -0.42
C VAL A 95 6.69 4.44 -0.81
N LEU A 96 7.67 3.92 -0.06
CA LEU A 96 8.22 2.58 -0.31
C LEU A 96 7.15 1.50 -0.11
N ILE A 97 6.34 1.61 0.96
CA ILE A 97 5.21 0.71 1.22
C ILE A 97 4.21 0.78 0.05
N GLY A 98 3.88 1.98 -0.42
CA GLY A 98 2.99 2.17 -1.56
C GLY A 98 3.49 1.46 -2.83
N TYR A 99 4.78 1.61 -3.17
CA TYR A 99 5.37 0.88 -4.29
C TYR A 99 5.36 -0.64 -4.11
N ALA A 100 5.66 -1.12 -2.90
CA ALA A 100 5.60 -2.55 -2.60
C ALA A 100 4.19 -3.11 -2.77
N VAL A 101 3.17 -2.41 -2.25
CA VAL A 101 1.77 -2.81 -2.41
C VAL A 101 1.38 -2.82 -3.89
N ILE A 102 1.70 -1.78 -4.66
CA ILE A 102 1.40 -1.74 -6.10
C ILE A 102 2.03 -2.94 -6.84
N ALA A 103 3.32 -3.22 -6.60
CA ALA A 103 4.02 -4.34 -7.24
C ALA A 103 3.35 -5.69 -6.90
N VAL A 104 3.05 -5.89 -5.63
CA VAL A 104 2.37 -7.08 -5.11
C VAL A 104 0.97 -7.24 -5.71
N THR A 105 0.15 -6.19 -5.71
CA THR A 105 -1.22 -6.23 -6.21
C THR A 105 -1.28 -6.43 -7.72
N ILE A 106 -0.37 -5.82 -8.49
CA ILE A 106 -0.24 -6.09 -9.93
C ILE A 106 0.08 -7.56 -10.17
N THR A 107 1.08 -8.09 -9.46
CA THR A 107 1.51 -9.49 -9.61
C THR A 107 0.38 -10.47 -9.30
N HIS A 108 -0.30 -10.24 -8.17
CA HIS A 108 -1.48 -11.00 -7.77
C HIS A 108 -2.59 -10.91 -8.82
N GLY A 109 -2.95 -9.70 -9.26
CA GLY A 109 -4.01 -9.46 -10.22
C GLY A 109 -3.75 -10.14 -11.57
N VAL A 110 -2.54 -9.98 -12.12
CA VAL A 110 -2.17 -10.59 -13.41
C VAL A 110 -2.30 -12.11 -13.37
N TYR A 111 -1.85 -12.77 -12.30
CA TYR A 111 -2.01 -14.22 -12.17
C TYR A 111 -3.47 -14.66 -12.23
N PHE A 112 -4.36 -14.01 -11.47
CA PHE A 112 -5.77 -14.38 -11.43
C PHE A 112 -6.54 -13.97 -12.68
N LEU A 113 -6.08 -12.94 -13.41
CA LEU A 113 -6.61 -12.61 -14.74
C LEU A 113 -6.26 -13.68 -15.78
N ILE A 114 -5.01 -14.17 -15.79
CA ILE A 114 -4.57 -15.24 -16.71
C ILE A 114 -5.29 -16.56 -16.38
N LYS A 115 -5.38 -16.92 -15.10
CA LYS A 115 -5.98 -18.20 -14.68
C LYS A 115 -7.50 -18.19 -14.73
N GLY A 116 -8.10 -17.01 -14.70
CA GLY A 116 -9.54 -16.81 -14.62
C GLY A 116 -10.15 -17.25 -13.29
N SER A 117 -11.44 -16.95 -13.15
CA SER A 117 -12.29 -17.38 -12.03
C SER A 117 -13.69 -17.66 -12.55
N ARG A 118 -14.39 -18.61 -11.91
CA ARG A 118 -15.81 -18.86 -12.18
C ARG A 118 -16.72 -17.78 -11.57
N HIS A 119 -16.20 -16.99 -10.63
CA HIS A 119 -16.93 -15.90 -9.99
C HIS A 119 -16.58 -14.57 -10.66
N ILE A 120 -17.45 -14.12 -11.57
CA ILE A 120 -17.21 -12.92 -12.37
C ILE A 120 -17.10 -11.65 -11.51
N LEU A 121 -17.85 -11.60 -10.40
CA LEU A 121 -17.86 -10.46 -9.47
C LEU A 121 -16.52 -10.30 -8.74
N LEU A 122 -15.81 -11.41 -8.47
CA LEU A 122 -14.46 -11.41 -7.92
C LEU A 122 -13.45 -10.80 -8.91
N ILE A 123 -13.60 -11.09 -10.21
CA ILE A 123 -12.74 -10.52 -11.26
C ILE A 123 -12.98 -9.01 -11.38
N TYR A 124 -14.24 -8.57 -11.48
CA TYR A 124 -14.55 -7.15 -11.65
C TYR A 124 -14.16 -6.30 -10.45
N SER A 125 -14.44 -6.76 -9.22
CA SER A 125 -14.02 -6.08 -8.00
C SER A 125 -12.49 -6.03 -7.87
N GLY A 126 -11.79 -7.07 -8.33
CA GLY A 126 -10.32 -7.10 -8.39
C GLY A 126 -9.75 -6.09 -9.39
N ILE A 127 -10.29 -6.04 -10.61
CA ILE A 127 -9.90 -5.05 -11.63
C ILE A 127 -10.14 -3.63 -11.13
N PHE A 128 -11.32 -3.37 -10.56
CA PHE A 128 -11.64 -2.07 -9.99
C PHE A 128 -10.62 -1.65 -8.92
N SER A 129 -10.31 -2.54 -7.97
CA SER A 129 -9.34 -2.28 -6.90
C SER A 129 -7.93 -2.05 -7.45
N LEU A 130 -7.52 -2.81 -8.48
CA LEU A 130 -6.24 -2.66 -9.15
C LEU A 130 -6.13 -1.30 -9.87
N LEU A 131 -7.17 -0.88 -10.59
CA LEU A 131 -7.19 0.42 -11.25
C LEU A 131 -7.15 1.57 -10.22
N ALA A 132 -7.94 1.46 -9.16
CA ALA A 132 -7.96 2.45 -8.09
C ALA A 132 -6.59 2.62 -7.43
N ILE A 133 -5.86 1.54 -7.16
CA ILE A 133 -4.52 1.63 -6.56
C ILE A 133 -3.46 2.17 -7.53
N ILE A 134 -3.58 1.90 -8.83
CA ILE A 134 -2.71 2.48 -9.85
C ILE A 134 -2.92 4.00 -9.91
N VAL A 135 -4.17 4.45 -9.98
CA VAL A 135 -4.51 5.89 -9.97
C VAL A 135 -4.01 6.54 -8.68
N LEU A 136 -4.15 5.87 -7.53
CA LEU A 136 -3.63 6.34 -6.26
C LEU A 136 -2.10 6.54 -6.30
N GLY A 137 -1.37 5.57 -6.86
CA GLY A 137 0.08 5.64 -7.04
C GLY A 137 0.50 6.81 -7.94
N ILE A 138 -0.21 7.03 -9.04
CA ILE A 138 0.04 8.16 -9.97
C ILE A 138 -0.15 9.49 -9.24
N VAL A 139 -1.29 9.67 -8.54
CA VAL A 139 -1.57 10.89 -7.78
C VAL A 139 -0.54 11.10 -6.67
N GLY A 140 -0.14 10.03 -5.97
CA GLY A 140 0.90 10.07 -4.94
C GLY A 140 2.27 10.49 -5.48
N PHE A 141 2.64 10.01 -6.66
CA PHE A 141 3.88 10.40 -7.34
C PHE A 141 3.89 11.88 -7.71
N TYR A 142 2.80 12.40 -8.28
CA TYR A 142 2.67 13.83 -8.56
C TYR A 142 2.71 14.67 -7.28
N LEU A 143 2.03 14.23 -6.22
CA LEU A 143 2.03 14.91 -4.91
C LEU A 143 3.45 15.07 -4.35
N GLN A 144 4.35 14.11 -4.59
CA GLN A 144 5.75 14.18 -4.15
C GLN A 144 6.57 15.26 -4.88
N ARG A 145 6.21 15.60 -6.13
CA ARG A 145 6.96 16.53 -7.00
C ARG A 145 6.44 17.96 -6.98
N ILE A 146 5.28 18.21 -6.37
CA ILE A 146 4.66 19.54 -6.37
C ILE A 146 5.31 20.44 -5.30
N ASN A 147 5.83 21.59 -5.74
CA ASN A 147 6.36 22.63 -4.86
C ASN A 147 5.34 23.74 -4.54
N ASN A 148 4.24 23.84 -5.30
CA ASN A 148 3.18 24.84 -5.06
C ASN A 148 2.23 24.38 -3.94
N LYS A 149 2.06 25.22 -2.92
CA LYS A 149 1.27 24.91 -1.72
C LYS A 149 -0.22 24.64 -1.99
N GLU A 150 -0.85 25.39 -2.90
CA GLU A 150 -2.27 25.23 -3.22
C GLU A 150 -2.51 23.92 -3.96
N LYS A 151 -1.70 23.66 -5.00
CA LYS A 151 -1.73 22.40 -5.75
C LYS A 151 -1.45 21.22 -4.83
N PHE A 152 -0.52 21.34 -3.89
CA PHE A 152 -0.23 20.29 -2.91
C PHE A 152 -1.45 19.95 -2.04
N VAL A 153 -2.17 20.96 -1.54
CA VAL A 153 -3.39 20.73 -0.72
C VAL A 153 -4.48 20.05 -1.55
N MET A 154 -4.66 20.47 -2.80
CA MET A 154 -5.62 19.86 -3.72
C MET A 154 -5.29 18.39 -3.99
N TYR A 155 -4.07 18.08 -4.44
CA TYR A 155 -3.64 16.71 -4.73
C TYR A 155 -3.69 15.81 -3.51
N LYS A 156 -3.41 16.35 -2.32
CA LYS A 156 -3.57 15.60 -1.06
C LYS A 156 -5.03 15.22 -0.80
N LYS A 157 -6.00 16.12 -1.02
CA LYS A 157 -7.43 15.80 -0.89
C LYS A 157 -7.84 14.73 -1.91
N VAL A 158 -7.40 14.88 -3.17
CA VAL A 158 -7.66 13.89 -4.23
C VAL A 158 -7.10 12.52 -3.85
N HIS A 159 -5.85 12.46 -3.38
CA HIS A 159 -5.24 11.22 -2.89
C HIS A 159 -6.07 10.58 -1.77
N GLN A 160 -6.54 11.36 -0.79
CA GLN A 160 -7.38 10.85 0.30
C GLN A 160 -8.73 10.31 -0.18
N ILE A 161 -9.38 10.99 -1.13
CA ILE A 161 -10.64 10.51 -1.73
C ILE A 161 -10.41 9.18 -2.45
N ILE A 162 -9.33 9.07 -3.24
CA ILE A 162 -9.00 7.83 -3.95
C ILE A 162 -8.69 6.70 -2.96
N VAL A 163 -8.02 6.97 -1.83
CA VAL A 163 -7.80 5.96 -0.78
C VAL A 163 -9.13 5.40 -0.26
N ILE A 164 -10.15 6.25 -0.06
CA ILE A 164 -11.47 5.81 0.40
C ILE A 164 -12.15 4.94 -0.66
N ILE A 165 -12.14 5.39 -1.93
CA ILE A 165 -12.70 4.64 -3.06
C ILE A 165 -12.02 3.28 -3.20
N PHE A 166 -10.69 3.26 -3.14
CA PHE A 166 -9.90 2.03 -3.15
C PHE A 166 -10.24 1.12 -1.96
N GLY A 167 -10.37 1.68 -0.75
CA GLY A 167 -10.71 0.91 0.44
C GLY A 167 -12.07 0.23 0.35
N ILE A 168 -13.08 0.92 -0.21
CA ILE A 168 -14.40 0.34 -0.48
C ILE A 168 -14.30 -0.78 -1.52
N GLY A 169 -13.59 -0.53 -2.62
CA GLY A 169 -13.37 -1.54 -3.68
C GLY A 169 -12.67 -2.79 -3.16
N LEU A 170 -11.61 -2.61 -2.37
CA LEU A 170 -10.86 -3.69 -1.75
C LEU A 170 -11.74 -4.46 -0.77
N PHE A 171 -12.54 -3.78 0.06
CA PHE A 171 -13.46 -4.45 0.99
C PHE A 171 -14.46 -5.33 0.25
N ILE A 172 -15.08 -4.82 -0.83
CA ILE A 172 -15.99 -5.60 -1.67
C ILE A 172 -15.25 -6.82 -2.26
N HIS A 173 -14.03 -6.63 -2.76
CA HIS A 173 -13.24 -7.71 -3.34
C HIS A 173 -12.92 -8.84 -2.33
N LEU A 174 -12.78 -8.51 -1.05
CA LEU A 174 -12.47 -9.48 0.00
C LEU A 174 -13.67 -10.29 0.50
N ILE A 175 -14.90 -9.79 0.34
CA ILE A 175 -16.12 -10.44 0.84
C ILE A 175 -16.88 -11.24 -0.24
N VAL A 176 -16.47 -11.11 -1.50
CA VAL A 176 -17.11 -11.71 -2.69
C VAL A 176 -16.42 -13.01 -3.11
#